data_AF-A0A3E1NWN3-F1
#
_entry.id   AF-A0A3E1NWN3-F1
#
_cell.length_a   1.000
_cell.length_b   1.000
_cell.length_c   1.000
_cell.angle_alpha   90.00
_cell.angle_beta   90.00
_cell.angle_gamma   90.00
#
_symmetry.space_group_name_H-M   'P 1'
#
loop_
_entity.id
_entity.type
_entity.pdbx_description
1 polymer ?
#
loop_
_entity_poly.entity_id
_entity_poly.type
_entity_poly.pdbx_seq_one_letter_code
_entity_poly.pdbx_strand_id
1 'polypeptide(L)'
;MKIIFYSFCFLIIGCNSENKVKVEQDVKQDTDTVRSKDSITSREEIPDPVNADELIKSWNHRYRDTITIDTVLKKGVDNIHITFRHYCLFDSSLIVPEVYVKLLGMKKFISNNFESSIRIETNDSLLVDTTIDKSVFSKTLINNNHYELFDYGALLFNDIKIGKNVCRINYLIEVPLSDVGQLFYVDVFFSGKLEPVDR
;
A
#
# COMPACT_ATOMS: atom_id res chain seq x y z
N MET A 1 -26.76 -19.76 -51.88
CA MET A 1 -26.43 -19.24 -50.54
C MET A 1 -25.19 -18.37 -50.69
N LYS A 2 -25.30 -17.04 -50.60
CA LYS A 2 -24.17 -16.11 -50.80
C LYS A 2 -23.68 -15.63 -49.44
N ILE A 3 -22.46 -15.98 -49.08
CA ILE A 3 -21.77 -15.54 -47.86
C ILE A 3 -20.95 -14.31 -48.24
N ILE A 4 -21.27 -13.16 -47.63
CA ILE A 4 -20.55 -11.89 -47.83
C ILE A 4 -19.55 -11.74 -46.69
N PHE A 5 -18.26 -11.82 -47.02
CA PHE A 5 -17.14 -11.54 -46.12
C PHE A 5 -16.91 -10.02 -46.07
N TYR A 6 -17.16 -9.39 -44.92
CA TYR A 6 -16.70 -8.02 -44.67
C TYR A 6 -15.30 -8.06 -44.06
N SER A 7 -14.30 -7.76 -44.89
CA SER A 7 -12.92 -7.49 -44.46
C SER A 7 -12.83 -6.04 -43.98
N PHE A 8 -12.64 -5.84 -42.68
CA PHE A 8 -12.49 -4.52 -42.07
C PHE A 8 -11.00 -4.23 -41.86
N CYS A 9 -10.38 -3.53 -42.82
CA CYS A 9 -9.02 -3.00 -42.69
C CYS A 9 -9.02 -1.77 -41.78
N PHE A 10 -8.58 -1.90 -40.53
CA PHE A 10 -8.20 -0.75 -39.71
C PHE A 10 -6.75 -0.36 -40.02
N LEU A 11 -6.61 0.77 -40.73
CA LEU A 11 -5.37 1.52 -40.89
C LEU A 11 -5.01 2.19 -39.56
N ILE A 12 -3.85 1.87 -39.00
CA ILE A 12 -3.27 2.60 -37.86
C ILE A 12 -2.15 3.50 -38.39
N ILE A 13 -2.49 4.78 -38.57
CA ILE A 13 -1.57 5.92 -38.71
C ILE A 13 -1.55 6.51 -37.28
N GLY A 14 -0.48 6.55 -36.49
CA GLY A 14 0.85 7.11 -36.73
C GLY A 14 0.98 8.38 -35.88
N CYS A 15 2.01 8.50 -35.03
CA CYS A 15 2.96 9.63 -35.01
C CYS A 15 3.98 9.51 -33.86
N ASN A 16 5.26 9.45 -34.24
CA ASN A 16 6.43 9.67 -33.40
C ASN A 16 6.61 11.18 -33.12
N SER A 17 7.08 11.51 -31.92
CA SER A 17 7.64 12.82 -31.59
C SER A 17 8.82 12.63 -30.64
N GLU A 18 10.02 12.46 -31.20
CA GLU A 18 11.29 12.61 -30.47
C GLU A 18 11.61 14.09 -30.29
N ASN A 19 11.60 14.58 -29.06
CA ASN A 19 12.23 15.86 -28.71
C ASN A 19 13.64 15.61 -28.17
N LYS A 20 14.64 15.80 -29.02
CA LYS A 20 16.05 15.87 -28.62
C LYS A 20 16.37 17.31 -28.21
N VAL A 21 16.43 17.55 -26.91
CA VAL A 21 17.02 18.78 -26.37
C VAL A 21 18.53 18.61 -26.34
N LYS A 22 19.23 19.34 -27.22
CA LYS A 22 20.66 19.59 -27.10
C LYS A 22 20.86 20.68 -26.05
N VAL A 23 21.59 20.39 -24.99
CA VAL A 23 22.20 21.40 -24.11
C VAL A 23 23.71 21.35 -24.35
N GLU A 24 24.22 22.44 -24.90
CA GLU A 24 25.62 22.67 -25.22
C GLU A 24 26.26 23.43 -24.04
N GLN A 25 27.37 22.86 -23.56
CA GLN A 25 28.57 23.44 -22.94
C GLN A 25 28.48 24.76 -22.16
N ASP A 26 28.94 24.72 -20.90
CA ASP A 26 30.23 25.34 -20.50
C ASP A 26 30.42 25.23 -18.99
N VAL A 27 31.35 24.38 -18.51
CA VAL A 27 31.98 24.59 -17.20
C VAL A 27 33.44 24.20 -17.26
N LYS A 28 34.26 25.20 -16.95
CA LYS A 28 35.72 25.22 -16.94
C LYS A 28 36.31 24.11 -16.07
N GLN A 29 37.29 23.44 -16.65
CA GLN A 29 38.24 22.57 -16.00
C GLN A 29 39.30 23.45 -15.33
N ASP A 30 39.20 23.63 -14.01
CA ASP A 30 40.31 24.13 -13.19
C ASP A 30 40.85 22.97 -12.34
N THR A 31 42.08 22.63 -12.66
CA THR A 31 42.98 21.74 -11.93
C THR A 31 43.25 22.31 -10.55
N ASP A 32 42.87 21.60 -9.49
CA ASP A 32 43.48 21.83 -8.19
C ASP A 32 43.77 20.53 -7.45
N THR A 33 45.00 20.46 -6.94
CA THR A 33 45.66 19.26 -6.46
C THR A 33 45.34 19.07 -4.98
N VAL A 34 44.32 18.27 -4.65
CA VAL A 34 44.04 17.92 -3.26
C VAL A 34 44.80 16.65 -2.87
N ARG A 35 45.80 16.86 -2.03
CA ARG A 35 46.64 15.86 -1.36
C ARG A 35 45.76 15.02 -0.43
N SER A 36 45.35 13.82 -0.86
CA SER A 36 44.62 12.87 -0.02
C SER A 36 45.57 12.20 0.97
N LYS A 37 45.62 12.76 2.18
CA LYS A 37 46.08 12.06 3.37
C LYS A 37 45.03 12.33 4.44
N ASP A 38 44.05 11.44 4.51
CA ASP A 38 43.36 11.12 5.76
C ASP A 38 42.70 9.76 5.58
N SER A 39 43.34 8.76 6.19
CA SER A 39 42.75 7.48 6.51
C SER A 39 41.66 7.74 7.56
N ILE A 40 40.45 8.04 7.10
CA ILE A 40 39.26 8.01 7.94
C ILE A 40 39.00 6.53 8.20
N THR A 41 39.52 6.03 9.32
CA THR A 41 39.00 4.84 9.97
C THR A 41 37.58 5.20 10.37
N SER A 42 36.61 4.83 9.52
CA SER A 42 35.19 4.90 9.84
C SER A 42 34.96 3.98 11.03
N ARG A 43 35.06 4.54 12.22
CA ARG A 43 34.57 3.93 13.45
C ARG A 43 33.08 3.72 13.17
N GLU A 44 32.65 2.47 13.04
CA GLU A 44 31.23 2.14 12.98
C GLU A 44 30.58 2.83 14.17
N GLU A 45 29.84 3.91 13.90
CA GLU A 45 28.96 4.50 14.88
C GLU A 45 27.97 3.40 15.22
N ILE A 46 28.12 2.82 16.41
CA ILE A 46 27.13 1.92 16.99
C ILE A 46 25.84 2.73 16.98
N PRO A 47 24.82 2.33 16.20
CA PRO A 47 23.57 3.05 16.15
C PRO A 47 23.06 3.22 17.58
N ASP A 48 22.58 4.42 17.90
CA ASP A 48 21.95 4.67 19.19
C ASP A 48 20.94 3.54 19.49
N PRO A 49 20.93 3.02 20.72
CA PRO A 49 20.03 1.92 21.05
C PRO A 49 18.60 2.33 20.75
N VAL A 50 17.99 1.66 19.78
CA VAL A 50 16.60 1.87 19.39
C VAL A 50 15.74 1.79 20.65
N ASN A 51 15.00 2.86 20.95
CA ASN A 51 14.12 2.87 22.11
C ASN A 51 12.91 1.94 21.87
N ALA A 52 13.06 0.68 22.24
CA ALA A 52 12.05 -0.35 22.05
C ALA A 52 10.70 0.03 22.68
N ASP A 53 10.72 0.72 23.82
CA ASP A 53 9.51 1.14 24.52
C ASP A 53 8.71 2.17 23.72
N GLU A 54 9.38 3.10 23.04
CA GLU A 54 8.73 4.09 22.17
C GLU A 54 8.09 3.43 20.94
N LEU A 55 8.78 2.48 20.32
CA LEU A 55 8.24 1.73 19.18
C LEU A 55 7.03 0.88 19.57
N ILE A 56 7.12 0.15 20.69
CA ILE A 56 6.02 -0.65 21.22
C ILE A 56 4.83 0.25 21.57
N LYS A 57 5.09 1.40 22.21
CA LYS A 57 4.05 2.36 22.56
C LYS A 57 3.37 2.96 21.32
N SER A 58 4.15 3.33 20.31
CA SER A 58 3.67 3.81 19.00
C SER A 58 2.80 2.76 18.31
N TRP A 59 3.25 1.51 18.29
CA TRP A 59 2.47 0.40 17.73
C TRP A 59 1.15 0.18 18.48
N ASN A 60 1.19 0.12 19.81
CA ASN A 60 0.01 -0.08 20.65
C ASN A 60 -1.01 1.06 20.54
N HIS A 61 -0.57 2.28 20.17
CA HIS A 61 -1.48 3.39 19.92
C HIS A 61 -2.44 3.08 18.77
N ARG A 62 -1.94 2.44 17.70
CA ARG A 62 -2.73 2.06 16.51
C ARG A 62 -3.90 1.14 16.84
N TYR A 63 -3.82 0.34 17.92
CA TYR A 63 -4.94 -0.51 18.32
C TYR A 63 -6.18 0.28 18.72
N ARG A 64 -6.00 1.47 19.27
CA ARG A 64 -7.10 2.32 19.76
C ARG A 64 -7.64 3.24 18.67
N ASP A 65 -6.90 3.40 17.59
CA ASP A 65 -7.25 4.28 16.50
C ASP A 65 -8.25 3.59 15.58
N THR A 66 -9.50 4.02 15.66
CA THR A 66 -10.51 3.68 14.65
C THR A 66 -10.57 4.80 13.64
N ILE A 67 -10.23 4.50 12.39
CA ILE A 67 -10.34 5.45 11.29
C ILE A 67 -11.75 5.31 10.72
N THR A 68 -12.48 6.42 10.62
CA THR A 68 -13.82 6.44 10.04
C THR A 68 -13.89 7.49 8.95
N ILE A 69 -14.44 7.13 7.80
CA ILE A 69 -14.68 8.02 6.66
C ILE A 69 -16.15 7.87 6.29
N ASP A 70 -16.84 9.00 6.27
CA ASP A 70 -18.24 9.10 5.90
C ASP A 70 -18.36 10.23 4.88
N THR A 71 -18.71 9.87 3.64
CA THR A 71 -18.75 10.84 2.53
C THR A 71 -19.89 10.56 1.57
N VAL A 72 -20.44 11.63 1.00
CA VAL A 72 -21.47 11.59 -0.03
C VAL A 72 -20.92 12.15 -1.33
N LEU A 73 -21.11 11.42 -2.43
CA LEU A 73 -20.70 11.81 -3.77
C LEU A 73 -21.92 11.97 -4.65
N LYS A 74 -21.95 13.04 -5.46
CA LYS A 74 -23.02 13.24 -6.43
C LYS A 74 -22.63 12.64 -7.79
N LYS A 75 -23.46 11.75 -8.33
CA LYS A 75 -23.27 11.13 -9.64
C LYS A 75 -24.53 11.27 -10.48
N GLY A 76 -24.61 12.34 -11.26
CA GLY A 76 -25.83 12.68 -11.99
C GLY A 76 -26.92 13.14 -11.02
N VAL A 77 -28.03 12.40 -10.97
CA VAL A 77 -29.15 12.63 -10.03
C VAL A 77 -28.99 11.86 -8.72
N ASP A 78 -28.14 10.83 -8.70
CA ASP A 78 -27.98 9.96 -7.54
C ASP A 78 -26.95 10.53 -6.56
N ASN A 79 -27.21 10.30 -5.27
CA ASN A 79 -26.21 10.46 -4.22
C ASN A 79 -25.67 9.07 -3.87
N ILE A 80 -24.35 8.95 -3.83
CA ILE A 80 -23.65 7.75 -3.41
C ILE A 80 -23.05 8.02 -2.05
N HIS A 81 -23.51 7.31 -1.03
CA HIS A 81 -23.01 7.37 0.32
C HIS A 81 -21.97 6.27 0.52
N ILE A 82 -20.81 6.64 1.06
CA ILE A 82 -19.71 5.72 1.34
C ILE A 82 -19.36 5.86 2.81
N THR A 83 -19.52 4.78 3.54
CA THR A 83 -19.07 4.63 4.92
C THR A 83 -17.93 3.63 4.96
N PHE A 84 -16.81 4.03 5.52
CA PHE A 84 -15.63 3.21 5.70
C PHE A 84 -15.16 3.30 7.16
N ARG A 85 -14.77 2.16 7.72
CA ARG A 85 -14.20 2.09 9.07
C ARG A 85 -13.04 1.10 9.08
N HIS A 86 -11.90 1.47 9.65
CA HIS A 86 -10.75 0.58 9.87
C HIS A 86 -10.45 0.49 11.36
N TYR A 87 -10.26 -0.72 11.89
CA TYR A 87 -10.11 -0.97 13.32
C TYR A 87 -9.31 -2.23 13.64
N CYS A 88 -8.74 -2.26 14.84
CA CYS A 88 -8.08 -3.41 15.44
C CYS A 88 -9.11 -4.42 15.98
N LEU A 89 -8.84 -5.73 15.80
CA LEU A 89 -9.72 -6.81 16.25
C LEU A 89 -9.50 -7.23 17.72
N PHE A 90 -8.40 -6.79 18.35
CA PHE A 90 -8.03 -7.13 19.73
C PHE A 90 -7.99 -8.65 20.01
N ASP A 91 -7.62 -9.45 19.01
CA ASP A 91 -7.62 -10.90 19.03
C ASP A 91 -6.30 -11.53 19.51
N SER A 92 -5.24 -10.74 19.63
CA SER A 92 -3.89 -11.19 20.02
C SER A 92 -3.36 -12.37 19.20
N SER A 93 -3.79 -12.50 17.95
CA SER A 93 -3.55 -13.71 17.15
C SER A 93 -2.29 -13.63 16.27
N LEU A 94 -1.67 -12.46 16.14
CA LEU A 94 -0.51 -12.24 15.27
C LEU A 94 0.79 -12.37 16.08
N ILE A 95 1.52 -13.47 15.89
CA ILE A 95 2.77 -13.75 16.61
C ILE A 95 3.95 -13.46 15.68
N VAL A 96 4.70 -12.41 15.99
CA VAL A 96 5.90 -12.02 15.25
C VAL A 96 7.13 -12.72 15.84
N PRO A 97 7.90 -13.49 15.05
CA PRO A 97 9.04 -14.26 15.53
C PRO A 97 10.27 -13.38 15.83
N GLU A 98 11.22 -13.92 16.60
CA GLU A 98 12.45 -13.25 17.04
C GLU A 98 13.20 -12.56 15.91
N VAL A 99 13.27 -13.18 14.73
CA VAL A 99 14.05 -12.66 13.59
C VAL A 99 13.71 -11.21 13.22
N TYR A 100 12.46 -10.77 13.45
CA TYR A 100 12.02 -9.40 13.17
C TYR A 100 12.18 -8.42 14.34
N VAL A 101 12.27 -8.93 15.58
CA VAL A 101 12.24 -8.10 16.80
C VAL A 101 13.49 -8.23 17.67
N LYS A 102 14.49 -8.98 17.19
CA LYS A 102 15.75 -9.24 17.91
C LYS A 102 16.53 -7.97 18.21
N LEU A 103 16.51 -7.00 17.30
CA LEU A 103 17.18 -5.70 17.50
C LEU A 103 16.61 -4.90 18.67
N LEU A 104 15.38 -5.24 19.09
CA LEU A 104 14.70 -4.67 20.25
C LEU A 104 14.88 -5.51 21.53
N GLY A 105 15.71 -6.56 21.48
CA GLY A 105 15.93 -7.46 22.62
C GLY A 105 14.77 -8.41 22.94
N MET A 106 13.83 -8.59 22.01
CA MET A 106 12.65 -9.44 22.19
C MET A 106 12.80 -10.79 21.51
N LYS A 107 12.22 -11.85 22.11
CA LYS A 107 12.14 -13.20 21.50
C LYS A 107 10.93 -13.38 20.57
N LYS A 108 9.90 -12.59 20.78
CA LYS A 108 8.68 -12.53 19.97
C LYS A 108 7.90 -11.29 20.35
N PHE A 109 7.03 -10.86 19.46
CA PHE A 109 6.04 -9.82 19.75
C PHE A 109 4.64 -10.34 19.42
N ILE A 110 3.66 -10.01 20.26
CA ILE A 110 2.27 -10.42 20.06
C ILE A 110 1.49 -9.17 19.68
N SER A 111 0.85 -9.23 18.52
CA SER A 111 0.05 -8.15 17.96
C SER A 111 -1.38 -8.63 17.68
N ASN A 112 -2.22 -7.69 17.25
CA ASN A 112 -3.59 -7.94 16.83
C ASN A 112 -3.70 -7.85 15.30
N ASN A 113 -4.71 -8.51 14.75
CA ASN A 113 -5.17 -8.26 13.39
C ASN A 113 -5.99 -6.96 13.30
N PHE A 114 -6.13 -6.48 12.07
CA PHE A 114 -6.91 -5.32 11.71
C PHE A 114 -7.85 -5.67 10.57
N GLU A 115 -8.99 -5.00 10.54
CA GLU A 115 -10.03 -5.18 9.53
C GLU A 115 -10.58 -3.81 9.11
N SER A 116 -11.08 -3.72 7.89
CA SER A 116 -11.89 -2.61 7.42
C SER A 116 -13.29 -3.07 7.06
N SER A 117 -14.31 -2.31 7.43
CA SER A 117 -15.66 -2.43 6.88
C SER A 117 -15.92 -1.31 5.88
N ILE A 118 -16.47 -1.63 4.70
CA ILE A 118 -16.92 -0.64 3.73
C ILE A 118 -18.35 -0.91 3.30
N ARG A 119 -19.16 0.16 3.34
CA ARG A 119 -20.53 0.19 2.87
C ARG A 119 -20.68 1.29 1.84
N ILE A 120 -21.25 0.94 0.68
CA ILE A 120 -21.55 1.86 -0.41
C ILE A 120 -23.02 1.69 -0.77
N GLU A 121 -23.78 2.77 -0.68
CA GLU A 121 -25.20 2.77 -0.99
C GLU A 121 -25.59 4.02 -1.78
N THR A 122 -26.70 3.90 -2.50
CA THR A 122 -27.43 5.01 -3.10
C THR A 122 -28.65 5.30 -2.24
N ASN A 123 -29.40 6.37 -2.55
CA ASN A 123 -30.65 6.68 -1.86
C ASN A 123 -31.64 5.48 -1.82
N ASP A 124 -31.62 4.63 -2.86
CA ASP A 124 -32.63 3.59 -3.07
C ASP A 124 -32.08 2.16 -2.97
N SER A 125 -30.75 1.98 -2.90
CA SER A 125 -30.15 0.64 -2.96
C SER A 125 -28.76 0.54 -2.33
N LEU A 126 -28.51 -0.60 -1.68
CA LEU A 126 -27.19 -1.01 -1.22
C LEU A 126 -26.38 -1.59 -2.39
N LEU A 127 -25.20 -1.02 -2.65
CA LEU A 127 -24.31 -1.47 -3.72
C LEU A 127 -23.21 -2.40 -3.21
N VAL A 128 -22.64 -2.10 -2.04
CA VAL A 128 -21.57 -2.85 -1.38
C VAL A 128 -21.78 -2.84 0.12
N ASP A 129 -21.63 -3.99 0.76
CA ASP A 129 -21.47 -4.12 2.22
C ASP A 129 -20.52 -5.30 2.46
N THR A 130 -19.27 -5.01 2.80
CA THR A 130 -18.22 -6.02 2.88
C THR A 130 -17.17 -5.65 3.91
N THR A 131 -16.46 -6.66 4.39
CA THR A 131 -15.24 -6.50 5.17
C THR A 131 -14.01 -6.77 4.30
N ILE A 132 -12.89 -6.17 4.68
CA ILE A 132 -11.58 -6.32 4.06
C ILE A 132 -10.58 -6.57 5.19
N ASP A 133 -10.05 -7.78 5.24
CA ASP A 133 -8.96 -8.18 6.13
C ASP A 133 -7.72 -8.59 5.32
N LYS A 134 -6.65 -9.03 5.98
CA LYS A 134 -5.42 -9.48 5.31
C LYS A 134 -5.66 -10.65 4.34
N SER A 135 -6.68 -11.49 4.59
CA SER A 135 -6.96 -12.68 3.78
C SER A 135 -7.38 -12.33 2.35
N VAL A 136 -7.94 -11.14 2.14
CA VAL A 136 -8.25 -10.60 0.80
C VAL A 136 -7.01 -10.56 -0.10
N PHE A 137 -5.81 -10.42 0.48
CA PHE A 137 -4.55 -10.36 -0.26
C PHE A 137 -3.80 -11.69 -0.33
N SER A 138 -4.30 -12.79 0.25
CA SER A 138 -3.55 -14.04 0.39
C SER A 138 -2.97 -14.56 -0.92
N LYS A 139 -3.78 -14.56 -2.00
CA LYS A 139 -3.30 -15.01 -3.32
C LYS A 139 -2.21 -14.10 -3.87
N THR A 140 -2.37 -12.80 -3.72
CA THR A 140 -1.40 -11.79 -4.17
C THR A 140 -0.08 -11.95 -3.42
N LEU A 141 -0.14 -12.07 -2.10
CA LEU A 141 1.03 -12.28 -1.24
C LEU A 141 1.79 -13.55 -1.62
N ILE A 142 1.09 -14.68 -1.80
CA ILE A 142 1.71 -15.96 -2.18
C ILE A 142 2.32 -15.88 -3.59
N ASN A 143 1.57 -15.36 -4.57
CA ASN A 143 2.02 -15.31 -5.96
C ASN A 143 3.25 -14.40 -6.15
N ASN A 144 3.39 -13.37 -5.31
CA ASN A 144 4.50 -12.43 -5.35
C ASN A 144 5.62 -12.77 -4.35
N ASN A 145 5.55 -13.94 -3.69
CA ASN A 145 6.53 -14.45 -2.73
C ASN A 145 6.71 -13.61 -1.45
N HIS A 146 5.66 -12.92 -1.01
CA HIS A 146 5.62 -12.17 0.27
C HIS A 146 5.13 -13.05 1.43
N TYR A 147 5.79 -14.18 1.66
CA TYR A 147 5.36 -15.16 2.68
C TYR A 147 5.44 -14.59 4.10
N GLU A 148 6.42 -13.74 4.39
CA GLU A 148 6.57 -13.05 5.66
C GLU A 148 5.39 -12.12 5.97
N LEU A 149 4.85 -11.43 4.96
CA LEU A 149 3.69 -10.57 5.12
C LEU A 149 2.41 -11.41 5.26
N PHE A 150 2.32 -12.53 4.53
CA PHE A 150 1.23 -13.49 4.68
C PHE A 150 1.16 -14.04 6.10
N ASP A 151 2.26 -14.53 6.65
CA ASP A 151 2.31 -15.15 7.97
C ASP A 151 2.26 -14.12 9.11
N TYR A 152 3.05 -13.06 9.03
CA TYR A 152 3.34 -12.16 10.17
C TYR A 152 2.88 -10.71 9.97
N GLY A 153 2.35 -10.35 8.80
CA GLY A 153 1.93 -8.98 8.51
C GLY A 153 0.63 -8.57 9.20
N ALA A 154 0.53 -7.31 9.59
CA ALA A 154 -0.71 -6.63 9.99
C ALA A 154 -1.21 -5.74 8.84
N LEU A 155 -2.53 -5.70 8.61
CA LEU A 155 -3.14 -4.85 7.57
C LEU A 155 -3.38 -3.44 8.11
N LEU A 156 -2.61 -2.45 7.68
CA LEU A 156 -2.74 -1.07 8.13
C LEU A 156 -3.35 -0.18 7.05
N PHE A 157 -4.36 0.60 7.40
CA PHE A 157 -4.92 1.60 6.50
C PHE A 157 -3.91 2.72 6.19
N ASN A 158 -3.86 3.14 4.92
CA ASN A 158 -3.04 4.26 4.47
C ASN A 158 -3.90 5.42 3.98
N ASP A 159 -4.58 5.24 2.84
CA ASP A 159 -5.48 6.25 2.28
C ASP A 159 -6.64 5.61 1.50
N ILE A 160 -7.63 6.45 1.16
CA ILE A 160 -8.74 6.08 0.29
C ILE A 160 -8.84 7.08 -0.86
N LYS A 161 -9.00 6.58 -2.09
CA LYS A 161 -9.16 7.38 -3.30
C LYS A 161 -10.46 7.00 -3.96
N ILE A 162 -11.35 7.98 -4.13
CA ILE A 162 -12.66 7.71 -4.72
C ILE A 162 -12.70 8.23 -6.15
N GLY A 163 -12.92 7.31 -7.09
CA GLY A 163 -13.14 7.59 -8.50
C GLY A 163 -14.61 7.53 -8.89
N LYS A 164 -14.88 7.57 -10.20
CA LYS A 164 -16.25 7.61 -10.75
C LYS A 164 -17.10 6.37 -10.45
N ASN A 165 -16.47 5.18 -10.42
CA ASN A 165 -17.13 3.88 -10.27
C ASN A 165 -16.39 2.94 -9.32
N VAL A 166 -15.37 3.43 -8.62
CA VAL A 166 -14.45 2.62 -7.83
C VAL A 166 -13.98 3.42 -6.62
N CYS A 167 -13.93 2.74 -5.48
CA CYS A 167 -13.26 3.21 -4.28
C CYS A 167 -11.98 2.39 -4.12
N ARG A 168 -10.83 3.03 -4.30
CA ARG A 168 -9.52 2.40 -4.09
C ARG A 168 -9.07 2.65 -2.67
N ILE A 169 -8.90 1.59 -1.90
CA ILE A 169 -8.38 1.67 -0.54
C ILE A 169 -6.95 1.16 -0.56
N ASN A 170 -6.00 2.00 -0.18
CA ASN A 170 -4.59 1.61 -0.10
C ASN A 170 -4.25 1.21 1.33
N TYR A 171 -3.49 0.13 1.44
CA TYR A 171 -3.04 -0.46 2.69
C TYR A 171 -1.53 -0.61 2.69
N LEU A 172 -0.96 -0.62 3.89
CA LEU A 172 0.38 -1.13 4.16
C LEU A 172 0.22 -2.46 4.89
N ILE A 173 0.76 -3.54 4.35
CA ILE A 173 0.90 -4.79 5.11
C ILE A 173 2.34 -4.84 5.61
N GLU A 174 2.54 -4.73 6.92
CA GLU A 174 3.87 -4.74 7.54
C GLU A 174 3.98 -5.72 8.70
N VAL A 175 5.16 -6.28 8.90
CA VAL A 175 5.46 -7.10 10.07
C VAL A 175 5.69 -6.16 11.27
N PRO A 176 4.89 -6.27 12.33
CA PRO A 176 4.96 -5.36 13.47
C PRO A 176 6.36 -5.19 14.05
N LEU A 177 6.73 -3.93 14.33
CA LEU A 177 8.02 -3.53 14.92
C LEU A 177 9.25 -3.89 14.06
N SER A 178 9.07 -4.03 12.75
CA SER A 178 10.15 -4.26 11.79
C SER A 178 10.09 -3.26 10.64
N ASP A 179 11.10 -3.29 9.77
CA ASP A 179 11.17 -2.54 8.52
C ASP A 179 10.59 -3.30 7.31
N VAL A 180 9.98 -4.46 7.55
CA VAL A 180 9.43 -5.33 6.50
C VAL A 180 7.96 -4.99 6.25
N GLY A 181 7.68 -4.36 5.10
CA GLY A 181 6.32 -4.06 4.68
C GLY A 181 6.20 -3.71 3.20
N GLN A 182 4.99 -3.84 2.66
CA GLN A 182 4.68 -3.57 1.26
C GLN A 182 3.30 -2.91 1.12
N LEU A 183 3.15 -2.03 0.11
CA LEU A 183 1.91 -1.33 -0.19
C LEU A 183 1.00 -2.19 -1.07
N PHE A 184 -0.27 -2.31 -0.68
CA PHE A 184 -1.31 -2.99 -1.45
C PHE A 184 -2.51 -2.06 -1.65
N TYR A 185 -3.41 -2.44 -2.56
CA TYR A 185 -4.71 -1.80 -2.64
C TYR A 185 -5.83 -2.77 -2.98
N VAL A 186 -7.04 -2.41 -2.59
CA VAL A 186 -8.28 -3.06 -3.04
C VAL A 186 -9.10 -2.04 -3.78
N ASP A 187 -9.47 -2.39 -5.01
CA ASP A 187 -10.49 -1.66 -5.76
C ASP A 187 -11.87 -2.24 -5.44
N VAL A 188 -12.71 -1.41 -4.81
CA VAL A 188 -14.11 -1.71 -4.50
C VAL A 188 -14.98 -1.02 -5.54
N PHE A 189 -15.46 -1.77 -6.52
CA PHE A 189 -16.31 -1.25 -7.58
C PHE A 189 -17.73 -1.08 -7.10
N PHE A 190 -18.40 -0.01 -7.54
CA PHE A 190 -19.81 0.25 -7.22
C PHE A 190 -20.78 -0.79 -7.81
N SER A 191 -20.27 -1.74 -8.60
CA SER A 191 -20.99 -2.92 -9.06
C SER A 191 -21.01 -4.07 -8.05
N GLY A 192 -20.33 -3.96 -6.91
CA GLY A 192 -20.17 -5.05 -5.93
C GLY A 192 -18.88 -5.86 -6.06
N LYS A 193 -18.06 -5.60 -7.10
CA LYS A 193 -16.81 -6.35 -7.32
C LYS A 193 -15.68 -5.82 -6.44
N LEU A 194 -14.90 -6.73 -5.85
CA LEU A 194 -13.65 -6.43 -5.15
C LEU A 194 -12.45 -7.00 -5.92
N GLU A 195 -11.40 -6.20 -6.11
CA GLU A 195 -10.17 -6.60 -6.78
C GLU A 195 -8.92 -6.22 -5.95
N PRO A 196 -8.25 -7.19 -5.30
CA PRO A 196 -6.99 -6.95 -4.59
C PRO A 196 -5.80 -6.93 -5.55
N VAL A 197 -4.88 -5.99 -5.36
CA VAL A 197 -3.72 -5.80 -6.24
C VAL A 197 -2.48 -5.39 -5.44
N ASP A 198 -1.31 -5.84 -5.90
CA ASP A 198 0.02 -5.40 -5.42
C ASP A 198 0.50 -4.17 -6.20
N ARG A 199 1.25 -3.28 -5.55
CA ARG A 199 1.81 -2.09 -6.21
C ARG A 199 3.17 -2.31 -6.82
#